data_AF-A0A101E382-F1
#
_entry.id   AF-A0A101E382-F1
#
_cell.length_a   1.000
_cell.length_b   1.000
_cell.length_c   1.000
_cell.angle_alpha   90.00
_cell.angle_beta   90.00
_cell.angle_gamma   90.00
#
_symmetry.space_group_name_H-M   'P 1'
#
loop_
_entity.id
_entity.type
_entity.pdbx_description
1 polymer ?
#
loop_
_entity_poly.entity_id
_entity_poly.type
_entity_poly.pdbx_seq_one_letter_code
_entity_poly.pdbx_strand_id
1 'polypeptide(L)'
;MGKEERYTKKPKPDDRSDNVEKLQEMIHNTIENYREAEDYLKLHAEELSPEEIERIKEKNRNRLISIQNMRQEIIDEVHDRERR
;
A
#
# COMPACT_ATOMS: atom_id res chain seq x y z
N MET A 1 0.15 -54.07 -6.50
CA MET A 1 1.46 -53.39 -6.42
C MET A 1 1.67 -52.62 -7.72
N GLY A 2 1.77 -51.31 -7.80
CA GLY A 2 1.55 -50.23 -6.85
C GLY A 2 1.08 -49.02 -7.67
N LYS A 3 0.00 -48.37 -7.22
CA LYS A 3 -0.35 -47.03 -7.67
C LYS A 3 0.06 -46.10 -6.55
N GLU A 4 0.89 -45.11 -6.85
CA GLU A 4 0.95 -43.77 -6.23
C GLU A 4 2.29 -43.11 -6.60
N GLU A 5 2.42 -42.66 -7.85
CA GLU A 5 3.29 -41.53 -8.11
C GLU A 5 2.63 -40.31 -7.46
N ARG A 6 3.09 -39.95 -6.26
CA ARG A 6 2.72 -38.69 -5.61
C ARG A 6 3.34 -37.57 -6.43
N TYR A 7 2.54 -36.97 -7.30
CA TYR A 7 2.91 -35.77 -8.03
C TYR A 7 3.03 -34.61 -7.03
N THR A 8 4.22 -34.41 -6.46
CA THR A 8 4.53 -33.23 -5.66
C THR A 8 4.66 -32.05 -6.61
N LYS A 9 3.52 -31.47 -7.00
CA LYS A 9 3.49 -30.21 -7.74
C LYS A 9 4.04 -29.14 -6.80
N LYS A 10 5.34 -28.86 -6.89
CA LYS A 10 5.94 -27.69 -6.23
C LYS A 10 5.05 -26.48 -6.59
N PRO A 11 4.58 -25.69 -5.62
CA PRO A 11 3.84 -24.48 -5.93
C PRO A 11 4.73 -23.65 -6.87
N LYS A 12 4.13 -23.17 -7.97
CA LYS A 12 4.85 -22.26 -8.86
C LYS A 12 5.22 -21.03 -8.03
N PRO A 13 6.44 -20.48 -8.19
CA PRO A 13 6.75 -19.21 -7.56
C PRO A 13 5.71 -18.18 -8.01
N ASP A 14 5.11 -17.47 -7.05
CA ASP A 14 4.16 -16.40 -7.35
C ASP A 14 4.84 -15.35 -8.24
N ASP A 15 4.14 -14.98 -9.30
CA ASP A 15 4.56 -13.93 -10.22
C ASP A 15 4.33 -12.57 -9.56
N ARG A 16 5.40 -12.01 -8.97
CA ARG A 16 5.41 -10.70 -8.30
C ARG A 16 5.90 -9.60 -9.24
N SER A 17 5.85 -9.82 -10.56
CA SER A 17 6.40 -8.91 -11.57
C SER A 17 5.65 -7.58 -11.70
N ASP A 18 4.39 -7.51 -11.25
CA ASP A 18 3.55 -6.31 -11.29
C ASP A 18 3.35 -5.63 -9.91
N ASN A 19 3.79 -6.27 -8.81
CA ASN A 19 3.61 -5.75 -7.45
C ASN A 19 4.22 -4.37 -7.24
N VAL A 20 5.41 -4.11 -7.79
CA VAL A 20 6.08 -2.80 -7.67
C VAL A 20 5.25 -1.69 -8.35
N GLU A 21 4.70 -1.96 -9.53
CA GLU A 21 3.90 -0.99 -10.29
C GLU A 21 2.59 -0.67 -9.54
N LYS A 22 1.91 -1.70 -9.05
CA LYS A 22 0.70 -1.55 -8.22
C LYS A 22 0.97 -0.76 -6.94
N LEU A 23 2.06 -1.05 -6.23
CA LEU A 23 2.44 -0.31 -5.02
C LEU A 23 2.76 1.16 -5.33
N GLN A 24 3.41 1.44 -6.46
CA GLN A 24 3.66 2.81 -6.90
C GLN A 24 2.36 3.57 -7.21
N GLU A 25 1.41 2.93 -7.90
CA GLU A 25 0.08 3.50 -8.16
C GLU A 25 -0.67 3.78 -6.85
N MET A 26 -0.69 2.83 -5.92
CA MET A 26 -1.32 2.99 -4.61
C MET A 26 -0.67 4.13 -3.80
N ILE A 27 0.66 4.26 -3.82
CA ILE A 27 1.36 5.38 -3.17
C ILE A 27 0.92 6.71 -3.80
N HIS A 28 0.89 6.80 -5.13
CA HIS A 28 0.47 8.02 -5.83
C HIS A 28 -0.95 8.42 -5.41
N ASN A 29 -1.90 7.50 -5.51
CA ASN A 29 -3.29 7.73 -5.13
C ASN A 29 -3.41 8.11 -3.64
N THR A 30 -2.61 7.51 -2.76
CA THR A 30 -2.64 7.82 -1.32
C THR A 30 -2.07 9.22 -1.02
N ILE A 31 -1.06 9.66 -1.78
CA ILE A 31 -0.50 11.01 -1.68
C ILE A 31 -1.51 12.06 -2.13
N GLU A 32 -2.20 11.83 -3.24
CA GLU A 32 -3.23 12.77 -3.72
C GLU A 32 -4.39 12.86 -2.71
N ASN A 33 -4.88 11.74 -2.20
CA ASN A 33 -5.89 11.72 -1.12
C ASN A 33 -5.45 12.44 0.17
N TYR A 34 -4.15 12.38 0.49
CA TYR A 34 -3.61 13.10 1.64
C TYR A 34 -3.64 14.61 1.39
N ARG A 35 -3.19 15.05 0.21
CA ARG A 35 -3.15 16.47 -0.19
C ARG A 35 -4.55 17.06 -0.29
N GLU A 36 -5.48 16.37 -0.93
CA GLU A 36 -6.88 16.81 -1.02
C GLU A 36 -7.51 17.02 0.37
N ALA A 37 -7.21 16.12 1.32
CA ALA A 37 -7.70 16.25 2.69
C ALA A 37 -7.05 17.42 3.45
N GLU A 38 -5.76 17.68 3.25
CA GLU A 38 -5.08 18.86 3.83
C GLU A 38 -5.63 20.16 3.24
N ASP A 39 -5.84 20.22 1.92
CA ASP A 39 -6.42 21.37 1.23
C ASP A 39 -7.86 21.62 1.69
N TYR A 40 -8.65 20.56 1.86
CA TYR A 40 -10.00 20.66 2.43
C TYR A 40 -9.98 21.27 3.84
N LEU A 41 -9.11 20.79 4.74
CA LEU A 41 -8.96 21.39 6.07
C LEU A 41 -8.53 22.86 6.00
N LYS A 42 -7.60 23.20 5.09
CA LYS A 42 -7.13 24.58 4.93
C LYS A 42 -8.25 25.53 4.50
N LEU A 43 -9.17 25.06 3.66
CA LEU A 43 -10.26 25.87 3.11
C LEU A 43 -11.50 25.91 4.01
N HIS A 44 -11.79 24.82 4.74
CA HIS A 44 -13.08 24.62 5.41
C HIS A 44 -12.98 24.40 6.93
N ALA A 45 -11.81 24.49 7.55
CA ALA A 45 -11.68 24.19 8.99
C ALA A 45 -12.60 25.02 9.90
N GLU A 46 -12.94 26.26 9.53
CA GLU A 46 -13.84 27.11 10.31
C GLU A 46 -15.30 26.61 10.30
N GLU A 47 -15.68 25.82 9.30
CA GLU A 47 -17.03 25.27 9.10
C GLU A 47 -17.21 23.87 9.72
N LEU A 48 -16.12 23.27 10.21
CA LEU A 48 -16.09 21.90 10.70
C LEU A 48 -16.08 21.83 12.23
N SER A 49 -16.68 20.77 12.77
CA SER A 49 -16.53 20.46 14.19
C SER A 49 -15.09 20.03 14.53
N PRO A 50 -14.63 20.23 15.78
CA PRO A 50 -13.33 19.73 16.24
C PRO A 50 -13.15 18.23 16.00
N GLU A 51 -14.21 17.44 16.17
CA GLU A 51 -14.20 15.99 15.97
C GLU A 51 -14.00 15.61 14.50
N GLU A 52 -14.60 16.36 13.57
CA GLU A 52 -14.39 16.17 12.13
C GLU A 52 -12.96 16.50 11.72
N ILE A 53 -12.41 17.60 12.23
CA ILE A 53 -11.03 18.00 11.98
C ILE A 53 -10.06 16.91 12.46
N GLU A 54 -10.25 16.41 13.69
CA GLU A 54 -9.35 15.38 14.24
C GLU A 54 -9.44 14.07 13.46
N ARG A 55 -10.64 13.66 13.03
CA ARG A 55 -10.80 12.47 12.17
C ARG A 55 -10.08 12.60 10.83
N ILE A 56 -10.12 13.78 10.19
CA ILE A 56 -9.42 14.00 8.93
C ILE A 56 -7.90 13.94 9.15
N LYS A 57 -7.40 14.58 10.21
CA LYS A 57 -5.99 14.53 10.61
C LYS A 57 -5.53 13.11 10.93
N GLU A 58 -6.33 12.33 11.65
CA GLU A 58 -6.03 10.94 11.96
C GLU A 58 -5.95 10.08 10.69
N LYS A 59 -6.90 10.22 9.76
CA LYS A 59 -6.82 9.56 8.45
C LYS A 59 -5.55 9.94 7.70
N ASN A 60 -5.15 11.21 7.73
CA ASN A 60 -3.91 11.67 7.12
C ASN A 60 -2.66 11.08 7.79
N ARG A 61 -2.63 10.97 9.12
CA ARG A 61 -1.55 10.24 9.83
C ARG A 61 -1.46 8.78 9.38
N ASN A 62 -2.60 8.09 9.25
CA ASN A 62 -2.64 6.71 8.80
C ASN A 62 -2.19 6.55 7.34
N ARG A 63 -2.52 7.51 6.47
CA ARG A 63 -2.02 7.54 5.08
C ARG A 63 -0.49 7.64 5.03
N LEU A 64 0.12 8.47 5.87
CA LEU A 64 1.59 8.59 5.94
C LEU A 64 2.24 7.26 6.35
N ILE A 65 1.69 6.58 7.35
CA ILE A 65 2.14 5.24 7.78
C ILE A 65 1.97 4.23 6.64
N SER A 66 0.83 4.23 5.96
CA SER A 66 0.57 3.35 4.82
C SER A 66 1.57 3.57 3.68
N ILE A 67 1.89 4.83 3.34
CA ILE A 67 2.91 5.16 2.34
C ILE A 67 4.29 4.62 2.75
N GLN A 68 4.68 4.77 4.02
CA GLN A 68 5.94 4.22 4.52
C GLN A 68 6.01 2.71 4.39
N ASN A 69 4.93 2.00 4.75
CA ASN A 69 4.86 0.54 4.62
C ASN A 69 4.94 0.11 3.15
N MET A 70 4.20 0.76 2.24
CA MET A 70 4.26 0.44 0.81
C MET A 70 5.66 0.70 0.22
N ARG A 71 6.36 1.75 0.67
CA ARG A 71 7.75 2.01 0.25
C ARG A 71 8.69 0.91 0.73
N GLN A 72 8.53 0.44 1.96
CA GLN A 72 9.32 -0.67 2.49
C GLN A 72 9.07 -1.95 1.69
N GLU A 73 7.81 -2.21 1.33
CA GLU A 73 7.45 -3.38 0.54
C GLU A 73 8.00 -3.32 -0.89
N ILE A 74 8.04 -2.15 -1.52
CA ILE A 74 8.74 -1.97 -2.81
C ILE A 74 10.22 -2.35 -2.68
N ILE A 75 10.90 -1.95 -1.61
CA ILE A 75 12.32 -2.28 -1.39
C ILE A 75 12.48 -3.80 -1.29
N ASP A 76 11.62 -4.47 -0.53
CA ASP A 76 11.67 -5.92 -0.36
C ASP A 76 11.39 -6.66 -1.69
N GLU A 77 10.43 -6.17 -2.49
CA GLU A 77 10.13 -6.70 -3.83
C GLU A 77 11.30 -6.55 -4.81
N VAL A 78 11.98 -5.41 -4.78
CA VAL A 78 13.17 -5.18 -5.63
C VAL A 78 14.30 -6.12 -5.23
N HIS A 79 14.58 -6.26 -3.93
CA HIS A 79 15.59 -7.19 -3.45
C HIS A 79 15.25 -8.66 -3.78
N ASP A 80 13.97 -9.04 -3.70
CA ASP A 80 13.51 -10.37 -4.10
C ASP A 80 13.72 -10.64 -5.59
N ARG A 81 13.60 -9.61 -6.45
CA ARG A 81 13.90 -9.74 -7.89
C ARG A 81 15.39 -9.92 -8.15
N GLU A 82 16.25 -9.19 -7.44
CA GLU A 82 17.72 -9.32 -7.60
C GLU A 82 18.27 -10.67 -7.11
N ARG A 83 17.55 -11.32 -6.19
CA ARG A 83 17.91 -12.65 -5.65
C ARG A 83 17.41 -13.83 -6.48
N ARG A 84 16.57 -13.60 -7.51
CA ARG A 84 16.01 -14.64 -8.39
C ARG A 84 16.86 -14.83 -9.64
#